data_AF-A0A359AUS5-F1
#
_entry.id   AF-A0A359AUS5-F1
#
_cell.length_a   1.000
_cell.length_b   1.000
_cell.length_c   1.000
_cell.angle_alpha   90.00
_cell.angle_beta   90.00
_cell.angle_gamma   90.00
#
_symmetry.space_group_name_H-M   'P 1'
#
loop_
_entity.id
_entity.type
_entity.pdbx_description
1 polymer ?
#
loop_
_entity_poly.entity_id
_entity_poly.type
_entity_poly.pdbx_seq_one_letter_code
_entity_poly.pdbx_strand_id
1 'polypeptide(L)'
;NVIIINADKVKLTGNKWNDRVYLRYSGYPGGQRESSPADLMKKSPDRLFRKVVKGMLPKNKLGDSILNNLFVYAGSEHPHQAQQPKKTDINSLK
;
A
#
# COMPACT_ATOMS: atom_id res chain seq x y z
N ASN A 1 -2.51 3.21 -14.79
CA ASN A 1 -3.18 3.01 -13.49
C ASN A 1 -3.13 1.54 -13.13
N VAL A 2 -2.94 1.23 -11.85
CA VAL A 2 -2.92 -0.14 -11.33
C VAL A 2 -3.97 -0.26 -10.24
N ILE A 3 -4.80 -1.30 -10.33
CA ILE A 3 -5.87 -1.57 -9.37
C ILE A 3 -5.53 -2.85 -8.62
N ILE A 4 -5.37 -2.76 -7.30
CA ILE A 4 -5.18 -3.88 -6.40
C ILE A 4 -6.51 -4.13 -5.69
N ILE A 5 -7.06 -5.34 -5.85
CA ILE A 5 -8.25 -5.82 -5.13
C ILE A 5 -7.84 -6.87 -4.09
N ASN A 6 -8.71 -7.14 -3.11
CA ASN A 6 -8.45 -8.08 -2.01
C ASN A 6 -7.19 -7.73 -1.20
N ALA A 7 -6.95 -6.43 -0.99
CA ALA A 7 -5.78 -5.96 -0.25
C ALA A 7 -5.78 -6.40 1.23
N ASP A 8 -6.95 -6.73 1.78
CA ASP A 8 -7.14 -7.29 3.12
C ASP A 8 -6.55 -8.70 3.29
N LYS A 9 -6.50 -9.49 2.22
CA LYS A 9 -6.05 -10.90 2.21
C LYS A 9 -4.54 -11.06 2.06
N VAL A 10 -3.78 -9.96 2.02
CA VAL A 10 -2.32 -10.01 1.91
C VAL A 10 -1.72 -10.74 3.11
N LYS A 11 -0.72 -11.58 2.86
CA LYS A 11 0.01 -12.31 3.90
C LYS A 11 1.47 -11.85 3.92
N LEU A 12 1.92 -11.38 5.09
CA LEU A 12 3.34 -11.19 5.35
C LEU A 12 3.93 -12.48 5.93
N THR A 13 5.15 -12.82 5.55
CA THR A 13 5.86 -14.00 6.04
C THR A 13 6.49 -13.76 7.41
N GLY A 14 6.52 -14.79 8.26
CA GLY A 14 7.07 -14.72 9.63
C GLY A 14 6.30 -13.75 10.54
N ASN A 15 7.00 -13.18 11.53
CA ASN A 15 6.42 -12.27 12.53
C ASN A 15 6.40 -10.79 12.09
N LYS A 16 6.57 -10.52 10.79
CA LYS A 16 6.66 -9.16 10.22
C LYS A 16 5.45 -8.28 10.50
N TRP A 17 4.29 -8.87 10.78
CA TRP A 17 3.08 -8.12 11.14
C TRP A 17 3.26 -7.25 12.38
N ASN A 18 4.02 -7.75 13.36
CA ASN A 18 4.20 -7.10 14.65
C ASN A 18 5.62 -6.52 14.80
N ASP A 19 6.63 -7.23 14.31
CA ASP A 19 8.04 -6.84 14.51
C ASP A 19 8.45 -5.66 13.64
N ARG A 20 7.78 -5.45 12.51
CA ARG A 20 8.12 -4.34 11.63
C ARG A 20 7.54 -3.05 12.20
N VAL A 21 8.41 -2.12 12.54
CA VAL A 21 7.99 -0.81 13.05
C VAL A 21 8.12 0.25 11.96
N TYR A 22 7.05 0.98 11.71
CA TYR A 22 7.06 2.18 10.88
C TYR A 22 7.11 3.42 11.75
N LEU A 23 8.23 4.13 11.69
CA LEU A 23 8.41 5.40 12.38
C LEU A 23 7.87 6.56 11.54
N ARG A 24 7.27 7.55 12.21
CA ARG A 24 6.98 8.88 11.68
C ARG A 24 7.22 9.92 12.76
N TYR A 25 7.71 11.08 12.36
CA TYR A 25 7.93 12.20 13.27
C TYR A 25 7.00 13.35 12.91
N SER A 26 6.37 13.98 13.91
CA SER A 26 5.45 15.11 13.66
C SER A 26 6.11 16.48 13.62
N GLY A 27 7.41 16.61 13.91
CA GLY A 27 8.12 17.89 13.92
C GLY A 27 8.33 18.50 15.32
N TYR A 28 7.55 18.08 16.31
CA TYR A 28 7.62 18.59 17.70
C TYR A 28 8.46 17.68 18.61
N PRO A 29 9.13 18.22 19.67
CA PRO A 29 9.83 17.41 20.67
C PRO A 29 8.92 16.31 21.23
N GLY A 30 9.41 15.07 21.27
CA GLY A 30 8.62 13.89 21.67
C GLY A 30 7.58 13.43 20.63
N GLY A 31 7.54 14.02 19.44
CA GLY A 31 6.57 13.74 18.38
C GLY A 31 6.81 12.48 17.55
N GLN A 32 7.65 11.55 18.04
CA GLN A 32 7.87 10.27 17.39
C GLN A 32 6.64 9.38 17.58
N ARG A 33 6.13 8.84 16.48
CA ARG A 33 5.00 7.91 16.47
C ARG A 33 5.39 6.65 15.73
N GLU A 34 5.00 5.53 16.31
CA GLU A 34 5.29 4.20 15.79
C GLU A 34 3.99 3.56 15.30
N SER A 35 4.08 2.70 14.30
CA SER A 35 2.93 1.96 13.78
C SER A 35 3.40 0.64 13.20
N SER A 36 2.76 -0.46 13.57
CA SER A 36 3.02 -1.76 12.96
C SER A 36 2.23 -1.94 11.64
N PRO A 37 2.62 -2.86 10.75
CA PRO A 37 1.78 -3.28 9.63
C PRO A 37 0.39 -3.73 10.06
N ALA A 38 0.26 -4.40 11.20
CA ALA A 38 -1.02 -4.80 11.75
C ALA A 38 -1.91 -3.59 12.06
N ASP A 39 -1.34 -2.55 12.67
CA ASP A 39 -2.08 -1.30 12.97
C ASP A 39 -2.47 -0.53 11.71
N LEU A 40 -1.59 -0.51 10.71
CA LEU A 40 -1.89 0.12 9.43
C LEU A 40 -3.01 -0.62 8.70
N MET A 41 -2.98 -1.96 8.72
CA MET A 41 -3.99 -2.79 8.09
C MET A 41 -5.37 -2.60 8.74
N LYS A 42 -5.43 -2.54 10.08
CA LYS A 42 -6.68 -2.25 10.82
C LYS A 42 -7.30 -0.91 10.44
N LYS A 43 -6.49 0.11 10.16
CA LYS A 43 -6.98 1.45 9.80
C LYS A 43 -7.46 1.50 8.35
N SER A 44 -6.64 1.01 7.42
CA SER A 44 -7.01 0.87 6.02
C SER A 44 -5.91 0.09 5.28
N PRO A 45 -6.27 -0.95 4.52
CA PRO A 45 -5.30 -1.68 3.71
C PRO A 45 -4.55 -0.79 2.72
N ASP A 46 -5.20 0.24 2.18
CA ASP A 46 -4.60 1.20 1.25
C ASP A 46 -3.34 1.85 1.82
N ARG A 47 -3.31 2.17 3.12
CA ARG A 47 -2.17 2.83 3.76
C ARG A 47 -0.93 1.95 3.76
N LEU A 48 -1.08 0.64 3.98
CA LEU A 48 0.06 -0.28 3.98
C LEU A 48 0.64 -0.39 2.57
N PHE A 49 -0.19 -0.63 1.57
CA PHE A 49 0.24 -0.76 0.19
C PHE A 49 0.87 0.52 -0.36
N ARG A 50 0.22 1.68 -0.17
CA ARG A 50 0.79 2.97 -0.58
C ARG A 50 2.14 3.23 0.05
N LYS A 51 2.32 2.89 1.33
CA LYS A 51 3.60 3.08 2.03
C LYS A 51 4.72 2.22 1.44
N VAL A 52 4.42 0.96 1.12
CA VAL A 52 5.38 0.04 0.49
C VAL A 52 5.72 0.49 -0.92
N VAL A 53 4.70 0.75 -1.76
CA VAL A 53 4.90 1.15 -3.16
C VAL A 53 5.63 2.49 -3.24
N LYS A 54 5.30 3.46 -2.37
CA LYS A 54 6.03 4.73 -2.30
C LYS A 54 7.53 4.53 -2.07
N GLY A 55 7.90 3.54 -1.26
CA GLY A 55 9.30 3.21 -1.00
C GLY A 55 10.04 2.61 -2.20
N MET A 56 9.31 2.04 -3.17
CA MET A 56 9.86 1.43 -4.39
C MET A 56 9.93 2.41 -5.57
N LEU A 57 9.25 3.56 -5.47
CA LEU A 57 9.21 4.57 -6.53
C LEU A 57 10.37 5.56 -6.44
N PRO A 58 10.76 6.20 -7.56
CA PRO A 58 11.74 7.27 -7.55
C PRO A 58 11.25 8.44 -6.68
N LYS A 59 12.15 8.99 -5.84
CA LYS A 59 11.83 10.08 -4.90
C LYS A 59 11.87 11.45 -5.58
N ASN A 60 11.01 11.64 -6.58
CA ASN A 60 10.87 12.89 -7.32
C ASN A 60 9.39 13.23 -7.53
N LYS A 61 9.12 14.43 -8.08
CA LYS A 61 7.74 14.89 -8.38
C LYS A 61 6.97 13.88 -9.25
N LEU A 62 7.67 13.25 -10.19
CA LEU A 62 7.11 12.25 -11.08
C LEU A 62 6.69 10.98 -10.32
N GLY A 63 7.47 10.53 -9.34
CA GLY A 63 7.14 9.38 -8.49
C GLY A 63 5.91 9.62 -7.63
N ASP A 64 5.74 10.83 -7.09
CA ASP A 64 4.50 11.20 -6.40
C ASP A 64 3.30 11.18 -7.36
N SER A 65 3.46 11.64 -8.61
CA SER A 65 2.42 11.52 -9.64
C SER A 65 2.11 10.06 -10.00
N ILE A 66 3.12 9.19 -10.10
CA ILE A 66 2.92 7.75 -10.35
C ILE A 66 2.13 7.12 -9.20
N LEU A 67 2.38 7.52 -7.96
CA LEU A 67 1.69 6.98 -6.80
C LEU A 67 0.17 7.27 -6.83
N ASN A 68 -0.25 8.37 -7.44
CA ASN A 68 -1.67 8.70 -7.63
C ASN A 68 -2.38 7.75 -8.60
N ASN A 69 -1.63 7.05 -9.46
CA ASN A 69 -2.17 6.06 -10.40
C ASN A 69 -2.44 4.69 -9.76
N LEU A 70 -2.12 4.53 -8.47
CA LEU A 70 -2.37 3.32 -7.69
C LEU A 70 -3.70 3.42 -6.95
N PHE A 71 -4.58 2.44 -7.19
CA PHE A 71 -5.85 2.26 -6.51
C PHE A 71 -5.83 0.94 -5.74
N VAL A 72 -6.14 0.98 -4.44
CA VAL A 72 -6.10 -0.19 -3.55
C VAL A 72 -7.45 -0.34 -2.86
N TYR A 73 -8.07 -1.50 -3.02
CA TYR A 73 -9.37 -1.83 -2.45
C TYR A 73 -9.25 -3.04 -1.51
N ALA A 74 -9.91 -2.93 -0.35
CA ALA A 74 -10.00 -4.02 0.61
C ALA A 74 -10.76 -5.21 0.01
N GLY A 75 -11.92 -4.98 -0.59
CA GLY A 75 -12.77 -6.03 -1.15
C GLY A 75 -12.36 -6.50 -2.54
N SER A 76 -13.17 -7.40 -3.09
CA SER A 76 -13.03 -7.93 -4.46
C SER A 76 -13.50 -6.96 -5.55
N GLU A 77 -14.26 -5.93 -5.17
CA GLU A 77 -14.90 -5.01 -6.10
C GLU A 77 -14.15 -3.68 -6.21
N HIS A 78 -14.24 -3.07 -7.40
CA HIS A 78 -13.72 -1.74 -7.68
C HIS A 78 -14.73 -0.94 -8.52
N PRO A 79 -14.81 0.39 -8.34
CA PRO A 79 -15.75 1.24 -9.09
C PRO A 79 -15.34 1.49 -10.55
N HIS A 80 -14.13 1.08 -10.97
CA HIS A 80 -13.56 1.40 -12.28
C HIS A 80 -14.02 0.47 -13.42
N GLN A 81 -15.22 -0.10 -13.36
CA GLN A 81 -15.72 -1.04 -14.38
C GLN A 81 -15.82 -0.39 -15.78
N ALA A 82 -16.16 0.89 -15.86
CA ALA A 82 -16.25 1.63 -17.13
C ALA A 82 -14.91 1.70 -17.90
N GLN A 83 -13.78 1.56 -17.19
CA GLN A 83 -12.44 1.61 -17.79
C GLN A 83 -11.99 0.26 -18.36
N GLN A 84 -12.82 -0.79 -18.27
CA GLN A 84 -12.54 -2.15 -18.73
C GLN A 84 -11.14 -2.66 -18.32
N PRO A 85 -10.82 -2.71 -17.02
CA PRO A 85 -9.51 -3.14 -16.56
C PRO A 85 -9.24 -4.61 -16.94
N LYS A 86 -8.05 -4.87 -17.48
CA LYS A 86 -7.59 -6.22 -17.78
C LYS A 86 -6.97 -6.85 -16.55
N LYS A 87 -7.36 -8.10 -16.25
CA LYS A 87 -6.74 -8.89 -15.18
C LYS A 87 -5.33 -9.29 -15.62
N THR A 88 -4.35 -9.00 -14.77
CA THR A 88 -2.95 -9.36 -15.00
C THR A 88 -2.48 -10.29 -13.90
N ASP A 89 -1.90 -11.43 -14.27
CA ASP A 89 -1.20 -12.31 -13.34
C ASP A 89 0.29 -11.95 -13.34
N ILE A 90 0.88 -11.84 -12.15
CA ILE A 90 2.29 -11.50 -11.96
C ILE A 90 3.18 -12.71 -12.27
N ASN A 91 2.66 -13.94 -12.10
CA ASN A 91 3.43 -15.17 -12.31
C ASN A 91 3.72 -15.44 -13.80
N SER A 92 2.86 -14.96 -14.70
CA SER A 92 3.00 -15.12 -16.14
C SER A 92 3.91 -14.08 -16.80
N LEU A 93 4.37 -13.07 -16.07
CA LEU A 93 5.16 -11.95 -16.58
C LEU A 93 6.68 -12.13 -16.40
N LYS A 94 7.15 -13.37 -16.45
CA LYS A 94 8.58 -13.69 -16.31
C LYS A 94 9.41 -13.19 -17.47
#